data_AF-A0A924XCF4-F1
#
_entry.id   AF-A0A924XCF4-F1
#
_cell.length_a   1.000
_cell.length_b   1.000
_cell.length_c   1.000
_cell.angle_alpha   90.00
_cell.angle_beta   90.00
_cell.angle_gamma   90.00
#
_symmetry.space_group_name_H-M   'P 1'
#
loop_
_entity.id
_entity.type
_entity.pdbx_description
1 polymer ?
#
loop_
_entity_poly.entity_id
_entity_poly.type
_entity_poly.pdbx_seq_one_letter_code
_entity_poly.pdbx_strand_id
1 'polypeptide(L)'
;MSTTSRVAAVTPDVTTCRNPLDPSPQAAKRAPIEFTVSFSAPQAHYVDIAGTFPVDGHPELELMMPVWTPGSYMLREYARNIESVSAFTPSGEALPLAKTQKNRWRVTTQGNSSVLVRYRVYGHEMTVRNNWIESDFA
;
A
#
# COMPACT_ATOMS: atom_id res chain seq x y z
N MET A 1 71.84 -7.92 -44.81
CA MET A 1 72.17 -7.39 -43.47
C MET A 1 71.00 -6.55 -42.99
N SER A 2 70.77 -6.57 -41.68
CA SER A 2 69.77 -5.80 -40.91
C SER A 2 68.36 -6.39 -40.78
N THR A 3 68.23 -7.19 -39.73
CA THR A 3 67.03 -7.58 -38.98
C THR A 3 66.27 -6.36 -38.45
N THR A 4 64.94 -6.38 -38.47
CA THR A 4 64.13 -5.59 -37.52
C THR A 4 62.86 -6.35 -37.19
N SER A 5 62.83 -6.88 -35.97
CA SER A 5 61.68 -7.49 -35.32
C SER A 5 60.67 -6.41 -34.94
N ARG A 6 59.39 -6.62 -35.26
CA ARG A 6 58.27 -5.82 -34.73
C ARG A 6 57.39 -6.71 -33.86
N VAL A 7 57.44 -6.44 -32.56
CA VAL A 7 56.52 -6.98 -31.56
C VAL A 7 55.14 -6.36 -31.80
N ALA A 8 54.14 -7.20 -32.08
CA ALA A 8 52.73 -6.76 -32.09
C ALA A 8 52.21 -6.80 -30.65
N ALA A 9 51.77 -5.65 -30.15
CA ALA A 9 51.15 -5.53 -28.84
C ALA A 9 49.80 -6.27 -28.82
N VAL A 10 49.63 -7.17 -27.85
CA VAL A 10 48.34 -7.74 -27.48
C VAL A 10 47.58 -6.67 -26.70
N THR A 11 46.47 -6.15 -27.23
CA THR A 11 45.51 -5.36 -26.46
C THR A 11 44.73 -6.31 -25.54
N PRO A 12 44.67 -6.07 -24.21
CA PRO A 12 43.75 -6.82 -23.37
C PRO A 12 42.32 -6.41 -23.69
N ASP A 13 41.47 -7.42 -23.89
CA ASP A 13 40.02 -7.30 -23.96
C ASP A 13 39.53 -6.68 -22.64
N VAL A 14 39.13 -5.40 -22.69
CA VAL A 14 38.50 -4.72 -21.56
C VAL A 14 37.10 -5.30 -21.42
N THR A 15 37.03 -6.47 -20.78
CA THR A 15 35.83 -6.96 -20.13
C THR A 15 35.35 -5.84 -19.22
N THR A 16 34.30 -5.14 -19.65
CA THR A 16 33.72 -4.03 -18.92
C THR A 16 33.19 -4.59 -17.61
N CYS A 17 33.87 -4.28 -16.50
CA CYS A 17 33.28 -4.40 -15.18
C CYS A 17 32.02 -3.54 -15.18
N ARG A 18 30.84 -4.18 -15.25
CA ARG A 18 29.57 -3.48 -14.99
C ARG A 18 29.68 -2.82 -13.62
N ASN A 19 29.58 -1.50 -13.61
CA ASN A 19 29.58 -0.70 -12.40
C ASN A 19 28.33 -1.09 -11.59
N PRO A 20 28.44 -1.47 -10.30
CA PRO A 20 27.28 -1.81 -9.46
C PRO A 20 26.37 -0.62 -9.13
N LEU A 21 26.62 0.54 -9.76
CA LEU A 21 25.81 1.76 -9.66
C LEU A 21 24.97 2.01 -10.92
N ASP A 22 24.73 0.98 -11.75
CA ASP A 22 23.66 1.07 -12.76
C ASP A 22 22.36 1.48 -12.04
N PRO A 23 21.68 2.57 -12.47
CA PRO A 23 20.43 2.95 -11.86
C PRO A 23 19.46 1.78 -12.02
N SER A 24 19.03 1.23 -10.88
CA SER A 24 17.94 0.26 -10.80
C SER A 24 16.81 0.72 -11.72
N PRO A 25 16.16 -0.18 -12.50
CA PRO A 25 15.03 0.19 -13.34
C PRO A 25 14.06 1.00 -12.49
N GLN A 26 13.93 2.27 -12.87
CA GLN A 26 13.23 3.30 -12.12
C GLN A 26 11.88 2.73 -11.68
N ALA A 27 11.69 2.59 -10.36
CA ALA A 27 10.47 2.04 -9.80
C ALA A 27 9.29 2.77 -10.47
N ALA A 28 8.50 2.02 -11.24
CA ALA A 28 7.36 2.60 -11.95
C ALA A 28 6.52 3.36 -10.93
N LYS A 29 6.30 4.66 -11.16
CA LYS A 29 5.47 5.49 -10.29
C LYS A 29 4.04 4.95 -10.35
N ARG A 30 3.67 4.11 -9.38
CA ARG A 30 2.29 3.70 -9.17
C ARG A 30 1.44 4.94 -8.90
N ALA A 31 0.19 4.92 -9.37
CA ALA A 31 -0.77 5.93 -8.97
C ALA A 31 -0.87 5.98 -7.43
N PRO A 32 -1.09 7.16 -6.84
CA PRO A 32 -1.23 7.28 -5.40
C PRO A 32 -2.49 6.56 -4.90
N ILE A 33 -2.45 6.11 -3.65
CA ILE A 33 -3.65 5.70 -2.93
C ILE A 33 -4.24 6.95 -2.30
N GLU A 34 -5.53 7.20 -2.55
CA GLU A 34 -6.23 8.38 -2.05
C GLU A 34 -7.18 7.98 -0.93
N PHE A 35 -7.22 8.76 0.14
CA PHE A 35 -8.13 8.54 1.26
C PHE A 35 -8.96 9.80 1.52
N THR A 36 -10.26 9.62 1.65
CA THR A 36 -11.19 10.61 2.17
C THR A 36 -11.63 10.17 3.56
N VAL A 37 -11.50 11.09 4.52
CA VAL A 37 -11.89 10.91 5.91
C VAL A 37 -13.11 11.79 6.17
N SER A 38 -14.18 11.25 6.73
CA SER A 38 -15.42 11.99 6.96
C SER A 38 -16.01 11.66 8.33
N PHE A 39 -16.48 12.71 9.02
CA PHE A 39 -17.06 12.63 10.36
C PHE A 39 -18.58 12.79 10.25
N SER A 40 -19.27 11.81 9.68
CA SER A 40 -20.72 11.87 9.46
C SER A 40 -21.54 11.69 10.76
N ALA A 41 -20.98 10.94 11.72
CA ALA A 41 -21.63 10.62 12.99
C ALA A 41 -20.63 10.64 14.17
N PRO A 42 -19.98 11.79 14.45
CA PRO A 42 -18.99 11.89 15.51
C PRO A 42 -19.57 11.65 16.91
N GLN A 43 -20.86 11.95 17.13
CA GLN A 43 -21.58 11.63 18.38
C GLN A 43 -21.73 10.13 18.64
N ALA A 44 -21.56 9.30 17.60
CA ALA A 44 -21.54 7.85 17.71
C ALA A 44 -20.11 7.29 17.73
N HIS A 45 -19.11 8.16 17.83
CA HIS A 45 -17.68 7.81 17.86
C HIS A 45 -17.18 7.11 16.59
N TYR A 46 -17.78 7.40 15.44
CA TYR A 46 -17.41 6.81 14.15
C TYR A 46 -16.81 7.83 13.19
N VAL A 47 -15.82 7.36 12.44
CA VAL A 47 -15.29 8.02 11.25
C VAL A 47 -15.50 7.12 10.05
N ASP A 48 -15.97 7.68 8.94
CA ASP A 48 -16.08 6.98 7.66
C ASP A 48 -14.81 7.23 6.84
N ILE A 49 -14.27 6.14 6.29
CA ILE A 49 -13.10 6.19 5.42
C ILE A 49 -13.48 5.65 4.05
N ALA A 50 -13.15 6.40 3.01
CA ALA A 50 -13.19 5.95 1.63
C ALA A 50 -11.77 5.99 1.05
N GLY A 51 -11.27 4.85 0.57
CA GLY A 51 -9.95 4.73 -0.05
C GLY A 51 -10.05 4.29 -1.51
N THR A 52 -9.31 4.95 -2.39
CA THR A 52 -9.17 4.57 -3.81
C THR A 52 -7.82 3.89 -4.01
N PHE A 53 -7.84 2.64 -4.43
CA PHE A 53 -6.66 1.79 -4.58
C PHE A 53 -6.41 1.46 -6.04
N PRO A 54 -5.31 1.92 -6.65
CA PRO A 54 -4.90 1.44 -7.96
C PRO A 54 -4.43 -0.01 -7.85
N VAL A 55 -4.99 -0.88 -8.69
CA VAL A 55 -4.70 -2.32 -8.70
C VAL A 55 -4.09 -2.79 -10.01
N ASP A 56 -3.93 -1.90 -11.00
CA ASP A 56 -3.23 -2.16 -12.28
C ASP A 56 -3.68 -3.45 -13.00
N GLY A 57 -4.96 -3.83 -12.84
CA GLY A 57 -5.55 -5.04 -13.44
C GLY A 57 -5.20 -6.36 -12.72
N HIS A 58 -4.53 -6.32 -11.58
CA HIS A 58 -4.31 -7.50 -10.74
C HIS A 58 -5.67 -8.09 -10.29
N PRO A 59 -5.86 -9.42 -10.31
CA PRO A 59 -7.16 -10.06 -10.06
C PRO A 59 -7.62 -9.97 -8.59
N GLU A 60 -6.68 -9.75 -7.67
CA GLU A 60 -6.93 -9.65 -6.24
C GLU A 60 -6.19 -8.45 -5.64
N LEU A 61 -6.83 -7.81 -4.66
CA LEU A 61 -6.25 -6.78 -3.80
C LEU A 61 -6.32 -7.28 -2.35
N GLU A 62 -5.17 -7.42 -1.69
CA GLU A 62 -5.13 -7.70 -0.25
C GLU A 62 -4.92 -6.40 0.52
N LEU A 63 -5.86 -6.10 1.40
CA LEU A 63 -5.84 -4.98 2.34
C LEU A 63 -5.39 -5.49 3.70
N MET A 64 -4.49 -4.75 4.34
CA MET A 64 -3.96 -5.08 5.66
C MET A 64 -4.07 -3.88 6.59
N MET A 65 -4.60 -4.09 7.78
CA MET A 65 -4.50 -3.13 8.89
C MET A 65 -3.23 -3.45 9.71
N PRO A 66 -2.39 -2.46 10.05
CA PRO A 66 -1.26 -2.68 10.94
C PRO A 66 -1.68 -3.26 12.30
N VAL A 67 -0.73 -3.91 12.98
CA VAL A 67 -0.92 -4.50 14.32
C VAL A 67 0.01 -3.89 15.37
N TRP A 68 0.74 -2.84 15.00
CA TRP A 68 1.62 -2.06 15.89
C TRP A 68 1.87 -0.70 15.24
N THR A 69 2.38 0.26 16.02
CA THR A 69 2.69 1.62 15.56
C THR A 69 4.13 1.96 15.98
N PRO A 70 4.95 2.59 15.13
CA PRO A 70 6.30 3.01 15.50
C PRO A 70 6.34 3.78 16.82
N GLY A 71 7.32 3.48 17.66
CA GLY A 71 7.41 4.01 19.03
C GLY A 71 6.63 3.20 20.07
N SER A 72 5.81 2.22 19.67
CA SER A 72 5.16 1.26 20.57
C SER A 72 5.24 -0.16 20.00
N TYR A 73 6.23 -0.94 20.48
CA TYR A 73 6.49 -2.31 20.00
C TYR A 73 5.61 -3.38 20.65
N MET A 74 4.40 -3.01 21.04
CA MET A 74 3.42 -3.95 21.54
C MET A 74 2.42 -4.29 20.45
N LEU A 75 2.02 -5.56 20.39
CA LEU A 75 0.95 -5.98 19.51
C LEU A 75 -0.38 -5.28 19.89
N ARG A 76 -1.12 -4.86 18.88
CA ARG A 76 -2.40 -4.16 18.95
C ARG A 76 -3.34 -4.73 17.91
N GLU A 77 -4.61 -4.82 18.29
CA GLU A 77 -5.69 -5.32 17.45
C GLU A 77 -6.47 -4.15 16.83
N TYR A 78 -5.82 -3.26 16.07
CA TYR A 78 -6.48 -2.08 15.48
C TYR A 78 -7.66 -2.45 14.58
N ALA A 79 -7.57 -3.59 13.91
CA ALA A 79 -8.63 -4.14 13.09
C ALA A 79 -9.95 -4.44 13.84
N ARG A 80 -9.92 -4.50 15.19
CA ARG A 80 -11.14 -4.70 16.00
C ARG A 80 -12.10 -3.50 15.91
N ASN A 81 -11.56 -2.31 15.63
CA ASN A 81 -12.32 -1.07 15.53
C ASN A 81 -12.80 -0.79 14.09
N ILE A 82 -12.50 -1.69 13.15
CA ILE A 82 -12.84 -1.54 11.73
C ILE A 82 -14.13 -2.30 11.47
N GLU A 83 -15.14 -1.58 10.98
CA GLU A 83 -16.47 -2.09 10.72
C GLU A 83 -16.90 -1.84 9.27
N SER A 84 -17.86 -2.64 8.81
CA SER A 84 -18.58 -2.43 7.53
C SER A 84 -17.66 -2.28 6.31
N VAL A 85 -16.58 -3.07 6.25
CA VAL A 85 -15.65 -3.05 5.11
C VAL A 85 -16.37 -3.55 3.86
N SER A 86 -16.37 -2.71 2.82
CA SER A 86 -16.99 -2.97 1.53
C SER A 86 -16.09 -2.47 0.42
N ALA A 87 -16.16 -3.10 -0.75
CA ALA A 87 -15.40 -2.71 -1.93
C ALA A 87 -16.33 -2.54 -3.13
N PHE A 88 -15.98 -1.61 -4.01
CA PHE A 88 -16.75 -1.24 -5.18
C PHE A 88 -15.83 -0.98 -6.37
N THR A 89 -16.36 -1.15 -7.57
CA THR A 89 -15.76 -0.65 -8.80
C THR A 89 -15.80 0.88 -8.84
N PRO A 90 -15.04 1.53 -9.75
CA PRO A 90 -15.16 2.97 -9.96
C PRO A 90 -16.55 3.40 -10.45
N SER A 91 -17.33 2.49 -11.06
CA SER A 91 -18.71 2.72 -11.47
C SER A 91 -19.73 2.53 -10.34
N GLY A 92 -19.31 2.08 -9.15
CA GLY A 92 -20.15 1.91 -7.97
C GLY A 92 -20.77 0.52 -7.80
N GLU A 93 -20.38 -0.47 -8.60
CA GLU A 93 -20.81 -1.86 -8.46
C GLU A 93 -20.06 -2.54 -7.31
N ALA A 94 -20.73 -3.34 -6.50
CA ALA A 94 -20.12 -4.04 -5.37
C ALA A 94 -19.15 -5.14 -5.83
N LEU A 95 -17.95 -5.16 -5.26
CA LEU A 95 -16.95 -6.19 -5.50
C LEU A 95 -16.96 -7.25 -4.38
N PRO A 96 -16.74 -8.54 -4.70
CA PRO A 96 -16.59 -9.58 -3.70
C PRO A 96 -15.43 -9.28 -2.75
N LEU A 97 -15.72 -9.35 -1.45
CA LEU A 97 -14.75 -9.09 -0.38
C LEU A 97 -14.86 -10.15 0.71
N ALA A 98 -13.72 -10.72 1.11
CA ALA A 98 -13.65 -11.71 2.19
C ALA A 98 -12.62 -11.28 3.23
N LYS A 99 -12.97 -11.42 4.52
CA LYS A 99 -12.03 -11.25 5.62
C LYS A 99 -11.19 -12.52 5.75
N THR A 100 -9.91 -12.46 5.35
CA THR A 100 -9.02 -13.63 5.30
C THR A 100 -8.28 -13.88 6.62
N GLN A 101 -8.01 -12.81 7.39
CA GLN A 101 -7.41 -12.88 8.72
C GLN A 101 -8.02 -11.80 9.63
N LYS A 102 -7.66 -11.77 10.92
CA LYS A 102 -8.17 -10.79 11.88
C LYS A 102 -8.01 -9.34 11.42
N ASN A 103 -6.92 -9.05 10.71
CA ASN A 103 -6.53 -7.73 10.20
C ASN A 103 -6.36 -7.66 8.68
N ARG A 104 -6.89 -8.64 7.92
CA ARG A 104 -6.74 -8.69 6.45
C ARG A 104 -8.07 -8.93 5.75
N TRP A 105 -8.23 -8.28 4.61
CA TRP A 105 -9.36 -8.44 3.71
C TRP A 105 -8.84 -8.62 2.29
N ARG A 106 -9.49 -9.50 1.54
CA ARG A 106 -9.19 -9.75 0.14
C ARG A 106 -10.37 -9.31 -0.71
N VAL A 107 -10.08 -8.50 -1.72
CA VAL A 107 -11.05 -8.04 -2.72
C VAL A 107 -10.74 -8.71 -4.05
N THR A 108 -11.75 -9.29 -4.68
CA THR A 108 -11.66 -9.72 -6.08
C THR A 108 -11.90 -8.51 -6.97
N THR A 109 -10.90 -8.08 -7.73
CA THR A 109 -10.95 -6.81 -8.50
C THR A 109 -11.75 -6.92 -9.79
N GLN A 110 -12.00 -8.15 -10.26
CA GLN A 110 -12.67 -8.44 -11.53
C GLN A 110 -12.02 -7.73 -12.74
N GLY A 111 -10.70 -7.50 -12.69
CA GLY A 111 -9.95 -6.88 -13.78
C GLY A 111 -10.08 -5.36 -13.86
N ASN A 112 -10.73 -4.70 -12.88
CA ASN A 112 -10.73 -3.25 -12.78
C ASN A 112 -9.30 -2.71 -12.55
N SER A 113 -9.02 -1.50 -13.03
CA SER A 113 -7.74 -0.82 -12.81
C SER A 113 -7.63 -0.15 -11.44
N SER A 114 -8.77 0.11 -10.80
CA SER A 114 -8.88 0.73 -9.48
C SER A 114 -10.07 0.16 -8.71
N VAL A 115 -9.98 0.17 -7.38
CA VAL A 115 -11.00 -0.31 -6.45
C VAL A 115 -11.27 0.76 -5.40
N LEU A 116 -12.55 1.05 -5.15
CA LEU A 116 -12.99 1.91 -4.06
C LEU A 116 -13.31 1.03 -2.84
N VAL A 117 -12.68 1.30 -1.70
CA VAL A 117 -12.94 0.59 -0.43
C VAL A 117 -13.54 1.57 0.56
N ARG A 118 -14.62 1.16 1.23
CA ARG A 118 -15.27 1.92 2.30
C ARG A 118 -15.29 1.13 3.58
N TYR A 119 -15.03 1.79 4.70
CA TYR A 119 -15.14 1.19 6.02
C TYR A 119 -15.36 2.28 7.08
N ARG A 120 -15.75 1.86 8.28
CA ARG A 120 -15.94 2.74 9.43
C ARG A 120 -14.92 2.41 10.51
N VAL A 121 -14.45 3.43 11.21
CA VAL A 121 -13.53 3.31 12.34
C VAL A 121 -14.24 3.77 13.60
N TYR A 122 -14.35 2.89 14.58
CA TYR A 122 -14.82 3.23 15.92
C TYR A 122 -13.68 3.79 16.77
N GLY A 123 -13.93 4.86 17.52
CA GLY A 123 -12.92 5.53 18.35
C GLY A 123 -13.49 6.16 19.59
N HIS A 124 -13.61 5.38 20.66
CA HIS A 124 -14.05 5.83 21.97
C HIS A 124 -13.07 5.35 23.06
N GLU A 125 -11.76 5.46 22.80
CA GLU A 125 -10.72 5.09 23.76
C GLU A 125 -9.67 6.20 23.84
N MET A 126 -9.77 7.04 24.88
CA MET A 126 -8.93 8.22 25.06
C MET A 126 -7.52 7.84 25.50
N THR A 127 -6.66 7.52 24.54
CA THR A 127 -5.23 7.27 24.77
C THR A 127 -4.40 7.85 23.63
N VAL A 128 -3.11 8.11 23.86
CA VAL A 128 -2.19 8.60 22.82
C VAL A 128 -1.97 7.61 21.64
N ARG A 129 -2.51 6.39 21.74
CA ARG A 129 -2.26 5.29 20.78
C ARG A 129 -3.52 4.84 20.04
N ASN A 130 -4.68 5.37 20.42
CA ASN A 130 -5.98 4.96 19.90
C ASN A 130 -6.82 6.20 19.56
N ASN A 131 -7.99 5.96 18.99
CA ASN A 131 -8.84 7.01 18.44
C ASN A 131 -9.86 7.48 19.49
N TRP A 132 -10.02 8.79 19.58
CA TRP A 132 -11.10 9.47 20.29
C TRP A 132 -11.84 10.35 19.28
N ILE A 133 -13.13 10.07 19.08
CA ILE A 133 -13.98 10.76 18.10
C ILE A 133 -15.22 11.21 18.86
N GLU A 134 -15.43 12.52 18.94
CA GLU A 134 -16.60 13.14 19.56
C GLU A 134 -16.96 14.41 18.81
N SER A 135 -18.20 14.87 18.96
CA SER A 135 -18.72 16.07 18.30
C SER A 135 -17.87 17.32 18.54
N ASP A 136 -17.31 17.46 19.74
CA ASP A 136 -16.56 18.65 20.15
C ASP A 136 -15.11 18.66 19.61
N PHE A 137 -14.63 17.54 19.05
CA PHE A 137 -13.25 17.34 18.61
C PHE A 137 -13.14 16.81 17.16
N ALA A 138 -14.23 16.86 16.38
CA ALA A 138 -14.34 16.35 15.00
C ALA A 138 -14.43 17.45 13.94
#